data_AF-A0A945GR16-F1
#
_entry.id   AF-A0A945GR16-F1
#
_cell.length_a   1.000
_cell.length_b   1.000
_cell.length_c   1.000
_cell.angle_alpha   90.00
_cell.angle_beta   90.00
_cell.angle_gamma   90.00
#
_symmetry.space_group_name_H-M   'P 1'
#
loop_
_entity.id
_entity.type
_entity.pdbx_description
1 polymer ?
#
loop_
_entity_poly.entity_id
_entity_poly.type
_entity_poly.pdbx_seq_one_letter_code
_entity_poly.pdbx_strand_id
1 'polypeptide(L)'
;MDAMSDGAVSMDGERSAPDRWGFFDACAVVGRGVSRSADRPTSAAELLADMDRHGVAEGMVVDCLARENHPTDGNARVLEVCRGEPRLHPGWVALPHGPADEQLPGEAFVEEMRRNRVGAVYLYPEQYRFGLADWCVDDFLEPLAAVGVPIFVNYNAPDSGRRFGWDHTDLEAVVGMCRRWPELPVVISEARIRRSNRSLYRAFDACPNLHLELSGYWLHRGIEFIVRNWGAERLLFGSNWPTMGHHLTVATLTMAEIEAEEKRRIAGENMRRLIAWCGEVEHPQVTFPEAADELAQWGRTGVRPEGERVQDCHGHLGLACHYHLPDGDLDEAVHEMDRMGVEKAIVFPFVGIFGGDEAFGNDYVADAVHRFPDRFVGLTLLNPNRGKEEMLRELARGREMGLRGVKLIHSYQGAPDEHPLVDVACQWAHEHGQIILNHSWGSPAQLERLVSSYPDACYIIGHTTVNFAEVMERHDNIFVCTVPLLGPRGCEQVVARIGADRLIFG
;
A
#
# COMPACT_ATOMS: atom_id res chain seq x y z
N MET A 1 51.29 -28.75 -24.82
CA MET A 1 50.11 -29.64 -24.85
C MET A 1 49.60 -29.69 -23.42
N ASP A 2 49.18 -28.56 -22.87
CA ASP A 2 47.90 -27.87 -23.08
C ASP A 2 46.69 -28.73 -22.71
N ALA A 3 46.08 -28.38 -21.58
CA ALA A 3 44.63 -28.34 -21.30
C ALA A 3 44.50 -27.93 -19.81
N MET A 4 44.53 -26.62 -19.51
CA MET A 4 43.36 -25.79 -19.23
C MET A 4 42.53 -26.31 -18.04
N SER A 5 42.82 -25.78 -16.86
CA SER A 5 41.96 -25.77 -15.69
C SER A 5 41.06 -24.53 -15.77
N ASP A 6 39.83 -24.68 -16.24
CA ASP A 6 38.82 -23.63 -16.12
C ASP A 6 38.27 -23.63 -14.69
N GLY A 7 38.41 -22.48 -14.04
CA GLY A 7 37.80 -22.19 -12.76
C GLY A 7 36.29 -22.08 -12.92
N ALA A 8 35.57 -22.99 -12.26
CA ALA A 8 34.15 -22.80 -12.00
C ALA A 8 34.01 -21.71 -10.93
N VAL A 9 33.77 -20.48 -11.37
CA VAL A 9 33.18 -19.44 -10.51
C VAL A 9 31.75 -19.85 -10.25
N SER A 10 31.41 -20.11 -8.99
CA SER A 10 30.05 -20.44 -8.57
C SER A 10 29.11 -19.28 -8.89
N MET A 11 28.14 -19.50 -9.78
CA MET A 11 27.06 -18.53 -10.09
C MET A 11 25.98 -18.44 -9.00
N ASP A 12 26.27 -18.89 -7.78
CA ASP A 12 25.34 -18.86 -6.64
C ASP A 12 25.65 -17.75 -5.63
N GLY A 13 26.64 -16.88 -5.90
CA GLY A 13 27.04 -15.77 -5.02
C GLY A 13 26.44 -14.40 -5.34
N GLU A 14 25.66 -14.27 -6.41
CA GLU A 14 25.20 -12.99 -6.97
C GLU A 14 23.67 -12.76 -6.93
N ARG A 15 22.91 -13.61 -6.23
CA ARG A 15 21.53 -13.26 -5.85
C ARG A 15 21.60 -12.19 -4.76
N SER A 16 21.58 -10.94 -5.24
CA SER A 16 21.82 -9.69 -4.52
C SER A 16 21.09 -9.61 -3.18
N ALA A 17 21.85 -9.57 -2.08
CA ALA A 17 21.32 -9.18 -0.78
C ALA A 17 20.77 -7.73 -0.87
N PRO A 18 19.51 -7.48 -0.51
CA PRO A 18 18.83 -6.17 -0.63
C PRO A 18 19.32 -5.11 0.34
N ASP A 19 20.10 -5.48 1.36
CA ASP A 19 20.96 -4.56 2.13
C ASP A 19 21.90 -3.74 1.22
N ARG A 20 22.01 -4.08 -0.08
CA ARG A 20 22.83 -3.40 -1.10
C ARG A 20 22.05 -2.53 -2.10
N TRP A 21 20.72 -2.46 -2.04
CA TRP A 21 19.98 -1.63 -3.03
C TRP A 21 19.93 -0.15 -2.66
N GLY A 22 20.27 0.20 -1.42
CA GLY A 22 20.31 1.59 -0.96
C GLY A 22 18.96 2.26 -1.14
N PHE A 23 17.93 1.79 -0.45
CA PHE A 23 16.58 2.35 -0.55
C PHE A 23 16.58 3.85 -0.22
N PHE A 24 15.91 4.63 -1.07
CA PHE A 24 15.69 6.06 -0.91
C PHE A 24 14.18 6.28 -0.86
N ASP A 25 13.62 6.55 0.33
CA ASP A 25 12.21 6.89 0.48
C ASP A 25 11.87 8.24 -0.17
N ALA A 26 11.13 8.22 -1.28
CA ALA A 26 10.77 9.42 -2.01
C ALA A 26 9.72 10.30 -1.29
N CYS A 27 9.09 9.84 -0.20
CA CYS A 27 8.07 10.64 0.49
C CYS A 27 7.91 10.23 1.96
N ALA A 28 8.55 10.96 2.87
CA ALA A 28 8.31 10.91 4.30
C ALA A 28 7.83 12.26 4.84
N VAL A 29 6.94 12.25 5.82
CA VAL A 29 6.42 13.45 6.48
C VAL A 29 6.75 13.43 7.97
N VAL A 30 7.41 14.48 8.46
CA VAL A 30 7.73 14.65 9.89
C VAL A 30 6.93 15.78 10.50
N GLY A 31 6.82 15.80 11.83
CA GLY A 31 6.14 16.81 12.60
C GLY A 31 4.78 16.37 13.14
N ARG A 32 4.18 17.26 13.93
CA ARG A 32 2.90 17.00 14.62
C ARG A 32 1.73 17.54 13.79
N GLY A 33 1.09 16.66 13.03
CA GLY A 33 -0.10 16.98 12.26
C GLY A 33 -1.37 17.14 13.11
N VAL A 34 -2.42 17.69 12.50
CA VAL A 34 -3.72 18.02 13.13
C VAL A 34 -4.50 16.78 13.58
N SER A 35 -4.47 15.70 12.81
CA SER A 35 -5.21 14.44 13.06
C SER A 35 -4.38 13.39 13.80
N ARG A 36 -3.46 13.83 14.66
CA ARG A 36 -2.53 12.96 15.38
C ARG A 36 -3.24 11.99 16.35
N SER A 37 -2.89 10.70 16.27
CA SER A 37 -3.07 9.73 17.36
C SER A 37 -1.84 9.71 18.28
N ALA A 38 -2.01 9.30 19.54
CA ALA A 38 -0.93 9.29 20.53
C ALA A 38 0.29 8.46 20.07
N ASP A 39 0.03 7.35 19.37
CA ASP A 39 1.02 6.33 19.01
C ASP A 39 1.64 6.51 17.60
N ARG A 40 1.29 7.58 16.88
CA ARG A 40 1.87 7.87 15.57
C ARG A 40 3.23 8.57 15.74
N PRO A 41 4.33 8.04 15.17
CA PRO A 41 5.63 8.68 15.25
C PRO A 41 5.65 9.99 14.46
N THR A 42 6.50 10.94 14.88
CA THR A 42 6.50 12.32 14.32
C THR A 42 7.87 12.93 14.15
N SER A 43 8.92 12.38 14.73
CA SER A 43 10.25 12.97 14.72
C SER A 43 11.15 12.34 13.65
N ALA A 44 12.17 13.08 13.23
CA ALA A 44 13.23 12.53 12.37
C ALA A 44 13.98 11.36 13.03
N ALA A 45 14.13 11.37 14.36
CA ALA A 45 14.74 10.25 15.07
C ALA A 45 13.90 8.96 14.97
N GLU A 46 12.57 9.07 15.06
CA GLU A 46 11.67 7.94 14.85
C GLU A 46 11.65 7.49 13.39
N LEU A 47 11.71 8.43 12.45
CA LEU A 47 11.85 8.13 11.02
C LEU A 47 13.13 7.33 10.75
N LEU A 48 14.29 7.81 11.23
CA LEU A 48 15.58 7.14 11.08
C LEU A 48 15.59 5.76 11.74
N ALA A 49 14.97 5.61 12.91
CA ALA A 49 14.85 4.31 13.58
C ALA A 49 14.00 3.31 12.76
N ASP A 50 12.94 3.78 12.11
CA ASP A 50 12.12 2.95 11.22
C ASP A 50 12.86 2.63 9.92
N MET A 51 13.60 3.59 9.37
CA MET A 51 14.49 3.40 8.22
C MET A 51 15.54 2.32 8.52
N ASP A 52 16.21 2.39 9.68
CA ASP A 52 17.20 1.39 10.13
C ASP A 52 16.56 0.00 10.31
N ARG A 53 15.33 -0.03 10.83
CA ARG A 53 14.56 -1.26 11.01
C ARG A 53 14.20 -1.92 9.68
N HIS A 54 14.12 -1.18 8.58
CA HIS A 54 13.68 -1.72 7.28
C HIS A 54 14.75 -1.66 6.18
N GLY A 55 15.97 -1.22 6.49
CA GLY A 55 17.06 -1.16 5.51
C GLY A 55 16.95 0.03 4.54
N VAL A 56 16.35 1.14 4.99
CA VAL A 56 16.19 2.36 4.19
C VAL A 56 17.35 3.31 4.45
N ALA A 57 18.11 3.63 3.40
CA ALA A 57 19.34 4.40 3.52
C ALA A 57 19.05 5.90 3.65
N GLU A 58 18.15 6.40 2.81
CA GLU A 58 17.88 7.83 2.65
C GLU A 58 16.38 8.11 2.55
N GLY A 59 15.97 9.35 2.81
CA GLY A 59 14.57 9.75 2.66
C GLY A 59 14.41 11.23 2.31
N MET A 60 13.48 11.52 1.40
CA MET A 60 12.99 12.87 1.16
C MET A 60 11.95 13.21 2.23
N VAL A 61 12.16 14.30 2.94
CA VAL A 61 11.36 14.69 4.08
C VAL A 61 10.61 15.96 3.77
N VAL A 62 9.30 15.95 4.01
CA VAL A 62 8.44 17.13 4.04
C VAL A 62 7.97 17.36 5.47
N ASP A 63 7.89 18.62 5.88
CA ASP A 63 7.34 18.93 7.19
C ASP A 63 5.81 19.01 7.15
N CYS A 64 5.14 18.41 8.13
CA CYS A 64 3.68 18.36 8.21
C CYS A 64 3.05 19.76 8.26
N LEU A 65 3.75 20.77 8.77
CA LEU A 65 3.26 22.15 8.83
C LEU A 65 3.23 22.78 7.43
N ALA A 66 4.20 22.44 6.57
CA ALA A 66 4.20 22.85 5.17
C ALA A 66 3.13 22.12 4.36
N ARG A 67 2.74 20.92 4.79
CA ARG A 67 1.63 20.17 4.17
C ARG A 67 0.25 20.66 4.65
N GLU A 68 0.09 20.87 5.94
CA GLU A 68 -1.23 21.04 6.59
C GLU A 68 -1.59 22.50 6.88
N ASN A 69 -0.60 23.37 6.97
CA ASN A 69 -0.79 24.78 7.29
C ASN A 69 -0.18 25.66 6.18
N HIS A 70 1.03 26.17 6.35
CA HIS A 70 1.64 27.11 5.42
C HIS A 70 3.04 26.65 4.99
N PRO A 71 3.37 26.64 3.68
CA PRO A 71 4.66 26.18 3.20
C PRO A 71 5.85 26.93 3.79
N THR A 72 5.80 28.25 3.93
CA THR A 72 6.90 29.05 4.52
C THR A 72 7.39 28.51 5.86
N ASP A 73 6.48 28.18 6.78
CA ASP A 73 6.86 27.74 8.13
C ASP A 73 7.44 26.32 8.11
N GLY A 74 6.80 25.40 7.39
CA GLY A 74 7.27 24.01 7.35
C GLY A 74 8.50 23.82 6.45
N ASN A 75 8.64 24.57 5.36
CA ASN A 75 9.82 24.55 4.51
C ASN A 75 11.05 25.05 5.26
N ALA A 76 10.90 26.07 6.12
CA ALA A 76 11.98 26.48 7.01
C ALA A 76 12.30 25.39 8.06
N ARG A 77 11.26 24.77 8.65
CA ARG A 77 11.44 23.73 9.67
C ARG A 77 12.08 22.46 9.11
N VAL A 78 11.77 22.05 7.88
CA VAL A 78 12.36 20.84 7.30
C VAL A 78 13.86 20.98 7.04
N LEU A 79 14.34 22.20 6.75
CA LEU A 79 15.78 22.46 6.67
C LEU A 79 16.47 22.26 8.01
N GLU A 80 15.82 22.66 9.12
CA GLU A 80 16.32 22.41 10.47
C GLU A 80 16.31 20.91 10.79
N VAL A 81 15.28 20.18 10.35
CA VAL A 81 15.18 18.72 10.53
C VAL A 81 16.31 17.99 9.81
N CYS A 82 16.62 18.36 8.57
CA CYS A 82 17.63 17.69 7.75
C CYS A 82 19.07 18.18 8.09
N ARG A 83 19.21 19.23 8.91
CA ARG A 83 20.52 19.84 9.18
C ARG A 83 21.45 18.86 9.90
N GLY A 84 22.56 18.53 9.24
CA GLY A 84 23.59 17.66 9.81
C GLY A 84 23.25 16.17 9.77
N GLU A 85 22.13 15.80 9.13
CA GLU A 85 21.74 14.41 8.88
C GLU A 85 21.85 14.12 7.38
N PRO A 86 22.94 13.46 6.91
CA PRO A 86 23.18 13.22 5.48
C PRO A 86 22.19 12.23 4.84
N ARG A 87 21.39 11.50 5.64
CA ARG A 87 20.38 10.56 5.13
C ARG A 87 19.04 11.22 4.81
N LEU A 88 18.80 12.43 5.31
CA LEU A 88 17.52 13.12 5.14
C LEU A 88 17.68 14.31 4.20
N HIS A 89 16.88 14.31 3.14
CA HIS A 89 16.90 15.34 2.10
C HIS A 89 15.64 16.20 2.22
N PRO A 90 15.74 17.54 2.16
CA PRO A 90 14.57 18.40 2.31
C PRO A 90 13.75 18.45 1.02
N GLY A 91 12.45 18.19 1.15
CA GLY A 91 11.42 18.45 0.16
C GLY A 91 10.57 19.64 0.58
N TRP A 92 10.24 20.51 -0.37
CA TRP A 92 9.44 21.71 -0.09
C TRP A 92 8.03 21.58 -0.61
N VAL A 93 7.10 22.23 0.09
CA VAL A 93 5.75 22.45 -0.42
C VAL A 93 5.70 23.79 -1.14
N ALA A 94 4.88 23.89 -2.17
CA ALA A 94 4.66 25.15 -2.87
C ALA A 94 3.17 25.41 -3.10
N LEU A 95 2.85 26.70 -3.21
CA LEU A 95 1.58 27.25 -3.65
C LEU A 95 1.69 27.70 -5.12
N PRO A 96 0.57 27.85 -5.82
CA PRO A 96 0.50 28.66 -7.04
C PRO A 96 1.10 30.05 -6.81
N HIS A 97 1.58 30.70 -7.86
CA HIS A 97 2.08 32.07 -7.71
C HIS A 97 0.91 33.01 -7.37
N GLY A 98 0.95 33.57 -6.17
CA GLY A 98 0.09 34.66 -5.72
C GLY A 98 0.82 36.01 -5.75
N PRO A 99 0.34 37.02 -4.99
CA PRO A 99 1.11 38.23 -4.77
C PRO A 99 2.46 37.88 -4.10
N ALA A 100 3.51 38.66 -4.37
CA ALA A 100 4.90 38.34 -4.00
C ALA A 100 5.20 38.34 -2.48
N ASP A 101 4.20 38.52 -1.62
CA ASP A 101 4.32 38.56 -0.16
C ASP A 101 4.07 37.20 0.53
N GLU A 102 3.48 36.21 -0.17
CA GLU A 102 3.19 34.89 0.41
C GLU A 102 4.25 33.82 0.05
N GLN A 103 4.67 33.77 -1.22
CA GLN A 103 5.69 32.86 -1.73
C GLN A 103 6.63 33.57 -2.69
N LEU A 104 7.91 33.17 -2.69
CA LEU A 104 8.89 33.65 -3.67
C LEU A 104 8.42 33.33 -5.11
N PRO A 105 8.62 34.26 -6.06
CA PRO A 105 8.46 33.96 -7.48
C PRO A 105 9.36 32.79 -7.93
N GLY A 106 8.98 32.07 -8.98
CA GLY A 106 9.61 30.80 -9.38
C GLY A 106 11.14 30.87 -9.51
N GLU A 107 11.70 31.91 -10.13
CA GLU A 107 13.16 32.07 -10.26
C GLU A 107 13.88 32.20 -8.90
N ALA A 108 13.33 33.03 -8.01
CA ALA A 108 13.88 33.23 -6.67
C ALA A 108 13.68 31.98 -5.79
N PHE A 109 12.56 31.28 -5.98
CA PHE A 109 12.26 30.02 -5.29
C PHE A 109 13.27 28.93 -5.68
N VAL A 110 13.54 28.74 -6.98
CA VAL A 110 14.54 27.79 -7.49
C VAL A 110 15.93 28.08 -6.96
N GLU A 111 16.33 29.35 -6.94
CA GLU A 111 17.63 29.75 -6.42
C GLU A 111 17.75 29.46 -4.91
N GLU A 112 16.71 29.72 -4.12
CA GLU A 112 16.71 29.40 -2.70
C GLU A 112 16.70 27.88 -2.44
N MET A 113 15.99 27.11 -3.27
CA MET A 113 16.05 25.65 -3.23
C MET A 113 17.47 25.14 -3.46
N ARG A 114 18.20 25.67 -4.45
CA ARG A 114 19.60 25.28 -4.71
C ARG A 114 20.51 25.59 -3.55
N ARG A 115 20.40 26.78 -2.96
CA ARG A 115 21.21 27.18 -1.79
C ARG A 115 21.03 26.22 -0.62
N ASN A 116 19.82 25.70 -0.44
CA ASN A 116 19.46 24.81 0.64
C ASN A 116 19.44 23.32 0.24
N ARG A 117 19.86 22.99 -0.99
CA ARG A 117 19.85 21.63 -1.57
C ARG A 117 18.49 20.92 -1.42
N VAL A 118 17.42 21.64 -1.68
CA VAL A 118 16.05 21.10 -1.67
C VAL A 118 15.86 20.24 -2.92
N GLY A 119 15.55 18.97 -2.74
CA GLY A 119 15.57 17.99 -3.83
C GLY A 119 14.30 17.92 -4.67
N ALA A 120 13.15 18.29 -4.12
CA ALA A 120 11.86 18.19 -4.82
C ALA A 120 10.82 19.18 -4.29
N VAL A 121 9.78 19.42 -5.09
CA VAL A 121 8.58 20.17 -4.69
C VAL A 121 7.38 19.24 -4.61
N TYR A 122 6.58 19.40 -3.56
CA TYR A 122 5.34 18.68 -3.31
C TYR A 122 4.17 19.65 -3.41
N LEU A 123 3.22 19.34 -4.29
CA LEU A 123 1.98 20.09 -4.45
C LEU A 123 0.85 19.31 -3.78
N TYR A 124 0.01 20.01 -3.01
CA TYR A 124 -1.19 19.44 -2.39
C TYR A 124 -2.48 20.14 -2.86
N PRO A 125 -2.95 19.86 -4.09
CA PRO A 125 -4.11 20.54 -4.70
C PRO A 125 -5.38 20.54 -3.84
N GLU A 126 -5.80 19.40 -3.26
CA GLU A 126 -7.03 19.38 -2.44
C GLU A 126 -6.87 20.08 -1.09
N GLN A 127 -5.67 20.04 -0.51
CA GLN A 127 -5.39 20.69 0.77
C GLN A 127 -5.37 22.21 0.63
N TYR A 128 -4.68 22.72 -0.40
CA TYR A 128 -4.54 24.15 -0.67
C TYR A 128 -5.61 24.72 -1.63
N ARG A 129 -6.54 23.88 -2.09
CA ARG A 129 -7.70 24.26 -2.90
C ARG A 129 -7.35 24.96 -4.22
N PHE A 130 -6.36 24.43 -4.94
CA PHE A 130 -6.00 24.89 -6.29
C PHE A 130 -5.96 23.73 -7.29
N GLY A 131 -5.93 24.04 -8.59
CA GLY A 131 -5.83 23.05 -9.68
C GLY A 131 -4.54 23.19 -10.47
N LEU A 132 -4.21 22.20 -11.31
CA LEU A 132 -2.97 22.20 -12.12
C LEU A 132 -3.17 22.77 -13.53
N ALA A 133 -4.18 23.64 -13.70
CA ALA A 133 -4.44 24.33 -14.96
C ALA A 133 -3.36 25.37 -15.26
N ASP A 134 -3.22 25.73 -16.53
CA ASP A 134 -2.18 26.64 -17.04
C ASP A 134 -2.16 27.99 -16.31
N TRP A 135 -3.30 28.66 -16.22
CA TRP A 135 -3.48 29.95 -15.56
C TRP A 135 -3.20 29.92 -14.05
N CYS A 136 -3.12 28.73 -13.44
CA CYS A 136 -2.95 28.59 -12.00
C CYS A 136 -1.49 28.35 -11.63
N VAL A 137 -0.82 27.38 -12.25
CA VAL A 137 0.51 26.92 -11.80
C VAL A 137 1.65 27.25 -12.75
N ASP A 138 1.39 27.64 -14.01
CA ASP A 138 2.45 27.73 -15.02
C ASP A 138 3.47 28.82 -14.72
N ASP A 139 3.03 30.02 -14.33
CA ASP A 139 3.94 31.12 -13.95
C ASP A 139 4.92 30.72 -12.83
N PHE A 140 4.48 29.84 -11.90
CA PHE A 140 5.35 29.33 -10.86
C PHE A 140 6.24 28.19 -11.34
N LEU A 141 5.68 27.22 -12.07
CA LEU A 141 6.37 25.98 -12.44
C LEU A 141 7.33 26.15 -13.62
N GLU A 142 7.18 27.17 -14.47
CA GLU A 142 8.02 27.33 -15.65
C GLU A 142 9.53 27.47 -15.31
N PRO A 143 9.96 28.28 -14.33
CA PRO A 143 11.34 28.29 -13.86
C PRO A 143 11.82 26.96 -13.26
N LEU A 144 10.93 26.19 -12.63
CA LEU A 144 11.24 24.87 -12.06
C LEU A 144 11.43 23.84 -13.19
N ALA A 145 10.59 23.89 -14.22
CA ALA A 145 10.67 23.06 -15.40
C ALA A 145 11.94 23.31 -16.21
N ALA A 146 12.38 24.58 -16.32
CA ALA A 146 13.60 24.94 -17.02
C ALA A 146 14.87 24.27 -16.45
N VAL A 147 14.82 23.80 -15.20
CA VAL A 147 15.96 23.17 -14.51
C VAL A 147 15.68 21.74 -14.07
N GLY A 148 14.51 21.19 -14.41
CA GLY A 148 14.15 19.80 -14.14
C GLY A 148 13.84 19.47 -12.68
N VAL A 149 13.28 20.42 -11.89
CA VAL A 149 12.88 20.13 -10.50
C VAL A 149 11.79 19.04 -10.49
N PRO A 150 11.95 17.93 -9.74
CA PRO A 150 10.90 16.93 -9.59
C PRO A 150 9.68 17.50 -8.86
N ILE A 151 8.50 17.34 -9.46
CA ILE A 151 7.22 17.79 -8.90
C ILE A 151 6.39 16.58 -8.48
N PHE A 152 6.25 16.40 -7.18
CA PHE A 152 5.35 15.43 -6.58
C PHE A 152 3.95 16.05 -6.49
N VAL A 153 3.00 15.43 -7.16
CA VAL A 153 1.59 15.80 -7.09
C VAL A 153 0.89 14.85 -6.14
N ASN A 154 0.55 15.37 -4.97
CA ASN A 154 -0.17 14.63 -3.94
C ASN A 154 -1.55 15.23 -3.73
N TYR A 155 -2.55 14.65 -4.38
CA TYR A 155 -3.93 15.15 -4.26
C TYR A 155 -4.52 14.95 -2.87
N ASN A 156 -3.97 14.08 -2.02
CA ASN A 156 -4.62 13.77 -0.76
C ASN A 156 -4.54 14.95 0.20
N ALA A 157 -5.71 15.48 0.59
CA ALA A 157 -5.79 16.34 1.75
C ALA A 157 -5.45 15.53 3.02
N PRO A 158 -4.57 16.03 3.90
CA PRO A 158 -4.39 15.50 5.25
C PRO A 158 -5.75 15.31 5.94
N ASP A 159 -5.96 14.12 6.47
CA ASP A 159 -7.25 13.64 7.00
C ASP A 159 -7.93 14.66 7.93
N SER A 160 -9.06 15.22 7.46
CA SER A 160 -9.96 16.12 8.20
C SER A 160 -11.11 15.39 8.90
N GLY A 161 -10.94 14.09 9.16
CA GLY A 161 -11.99 13.20 9.67
C GLY A 161 -12.87 12.61 8.56
N ARG A 162 -12.40 12.59 7.31
CA ARG A 162 -13.10 11.94 6.17
C ARG A 162 -12.38 10.64 5.84
N ARG A 163 -13.15 9.60 5.49
CA ARG A 163 -12.65 8.26 5.08
C ARG A 163 -11.41 8.40 4.20
N PHE A 164 -10.39 7.58 4.50
CA PHE A 164 -9.16 7.41 3.72
C PHE A 164 -9.44 7.50 2.21
N GLY A 165 -9.02 8.60 1.58
CA GLY A 165 -9.25 8.85 0.15
C GLY A 165 -8.51 7.85 -0.74
N TRP A 166 -9.07 7.56 -1.91
CA TRP A 166 -8.44 6.72 -2.94
C TRP A 166 -8.78 7.26 -4.32
N ASP A 167 -7.83 7.15 -5.27
CA ASP A 167 -8.01 7.61 -6.65
C ASP A 167 -8.42 9.10 -6.77
N HIS A 168 -7.82 9.99 -5.97
CA HIS A 168 -8.12 11.43 -6.02
C HIS A 168 -7.34 12.16 -7.11
N THR A 169 -6.26 11.56 -7.60
CA THR A 169 -5.40 12.15 -8.61
C THR A 169 -6.19 12.47 -9.88
N ASP A 170 -6.25 13.76 -10.20
CA ASP A 170 -6.79 14.24 -11.46
C ASP A 170 -5.77 13.96 -12.58
N LEU A 171 -5.86 12.76 -13.16
CA LEU A 171 -4.98 12.32 -14.23
C LEU A 171 -5.07 13.20 -15.47
N GLU A 172 -6.19 13.86 -15.75
CA GLU A 172 -6.31 14.77 -16.89
C GLU A 172 -5.43 16.01 -16.67
N ALA A 173 -5.52 16.62 -15.48
CA ALA A 173 -4.69 17.75 -15.11
C ALA A 173 -3.19 17.40 -15.05
N VAL A 174 -2.84 16.22 -14.51
CA VAL A 174 -1.45 15.73 -14.47
C VAL A 174 -0.91 15.49 -15.87
N VAL A 175 -1.66 14.84 -16.76
CA VAL A 175 -1.26 14.64 -18.17
C VAL A 175 -1.13 15.98 -18.88
N GLY A 176 -2.03 16.93 -18.62
CA GLY A 176 -1.92 18.30 -19.11
C GLY A 176 -0.60 18.95 -18.71
N MET A 177 -0.23 18.84 -17.43
CA MET A 177 1.03 19.38 -16.90
C MET A 177 2.26 18.73 -17.55
N CYS A 178 2.28 17.39 -17.66
CA CYS A 178 3.37 16.66 -18.30
C CYS A 178 3.58 17.07 -19.76
N ARG A 179 2.48 17.36 -20.49
CA ARG A 179 2.52 17.78 -21.89
C ARG A 179 3.01 19.21 -22.08
N ARG A 180 2.75 20.10 -21.11
CA ARG A 180 3.27 21.48 -21.15
C ARG A 180 4.78 21.51 -21.00
N TRP A 181 5.35 20.67 -20.13
CA TRP A 181 6.80 20.55 -19.96
C TRP A 181 7.26 19.09 -20.04
N PRO A 182 7.61 18.59 -21.25
CA PRO A 182 8.04 17.21 -21.45
C PRO A 182 9.32 16.79 -20.72
N GLU A 183 10.13 17.76 -20.27
CA GLU A 183 11.37 17.52 -19.52
C GLU A 183 11.19 17.65 -17.99
N LEU A 184 10.03 18.14 -17.52
CA LEU A 184 9.74 18.27 -16.09
C LEU A 184 9.42 16.89 -15.51
N PRO A 185 10.16 16.37 -14.51
CA PRO A 185 9.80 15.12 -13.87
C PRO A 185 8.55 15.31 -13.01
N VAL A 186 7.48 14.60 -13.34
CA VAL A 186 6.21 14.66 -12.61
C VAL A 186 5.97 13.32 -11.92
N VAL A 187 5.76 13.35 -10.61
CA VAL A 187 5.57 12.16 -9.79
C VAL A 187 4.16 12.16 -9.20
N ILE A 188 3.38 11.12 -9.46
CA ILE A 188 2.13 10.88 -8.73
C ILE A 188 2.47 10.20 -7.41
N SER A 189 2.04 10.78 -6.29
CA SER A 189 2.04 10.14 -4.98
C SER A 189 0.62 10.20 -4.40
N GLU A 190 0.09 9.07 -3.97
CA GLU A 190 -1.30 8.96 -3.53
C GLU A 190 -1.45 8.09 -2.29
N ALA A 191 -2.47 8.32 -1.47
CA ALA A 191 -2.78 7.49 -0.31
C ALA A 191 -3.16 6.06 -0.73
N ARG A 192 -3.90 5.93 -1.85
CA ARG A 192 -4.21 4.65 -2.48
C ARG A 192 -4.70 4.80 -3.91
N ILE A 193 -4.08 4.06 -4.82
CA ILE A 193 -4.54 3.85 -6.20
C ILE A 193 -5.26 2.50 -6.24
N ARG A 194 -6.57 2.53 -6.49
CA ARG A 194 -7.43 1.35 -6.40
C ARG A 194 -8.17 1.09 -7.71
N ARG A 195 -8.81 2.10 -8.29
CA ARG A 195 -9.70 1.99 -9.44
C ARG A 195 -9.12 2.63 -10.71
N SER A 196 -8.19 3.56 -10.57
CA SER A 196 -7.65 4.35 -11.68
C SER A 196 -6.53 3.67 -12.46
N ASN A 197 -6.14 2.43 -12.11
CA ASN A 197 -5.05 1.66 -12.74
C ASN A 197 -5.00 1.76 -14.27
N ARG A 198 -6.13 1.49 -14.95
CA ARG A 198 -6.18 1.50 -16.42
C ARG A 198 -5.97 2.88 -17.00
N SER A 199 -6.47 3.92 -16.34
CA SER A 199 -6.24 5.31 -16.75
C SER A 199 -4.78 5.72 -16.51
N LEU A 200 -4.18 5.28 -15.40
CA LEU A 200 -2.76 5.49 -15.11
C LEU A 200 -1.87 4.88 -16.20
N TYR A 201 -2.18 3.68 -16.70
CA TYR A 201 -1.45 3.08 -17.82
C TYR A 201 -1.50 3.95 -19.08
N ARG A 202 -2.66 4.53 -19.39
CA ARG A 202 -2.80 5.46 -20.52
C ARG A 202 -2.07 6.78 -20.30
N ALA A 203 -1.91 7.20 -19.04
CA ALA A 203 -1.08 8.35 -18.70
C ALA A 203 0.41 8.05 -18.94
N PHE A 204 0.90 6.86 -18.57
CA PHE A 204 2.27 6.43 -18.91
C PHE A 204 2.50 6.36 -20.42
N ASP A 205 1.55 5.86 -21.20
CA ASP A 205 1.64 5.89 -22.67
C ASP A 205 1.78 7.32 -23.23
N ALA A 206 1.15 8.30 -22.57
CA ALA A 206 1.09 9.67 -23.04
C ALA A 206 2.26 10.56 -22.59
N CYS A 207 2.94 10.21 -21.49
CA CYS A 207 3.84 11.11 -20.77
C CYS A 207 5.14 10.41 -20.34
N PRO A 208 6.23 10.52 -21.14
CA PRO A 208 7.52 9.91 -20.82
C PRO A 208 8.27 10.52 -19.63
N ASN A 209 7.74 11.57 -19.01
CA ASN A 209 8.25 12.24 -17.82
C ASN A 209 7.36 12.01 -16.58
N LEU A 210 6.34 11.15 -16.72
CA LEU A 210 5.49 10.75 -15.61
C LEU A 210 6.11 9.57 -14.85
N HIS A 211 6.10 9.68 -13.53
CA HIS A 211 6.55 8.67 -12.58
C HIS A 211 5.46 8.38 -11.55
N LEU A 212 5.56 7.23 -10.90
CA LEU A 212 4.69 6.80 -9.82
C LEU A 212 5.51 6.45 -8.59
N GLU A 213 5.12 7.02 -7.45
CA GLU A 213 5.64 6.65 -6.14
C GLU A 213 4.79 5.49 -5.54
N LEU A 214 5.45 4.49 -4.97
CA LEU A 214 4.85 3.17 -4.72
C LEU A 214 4.01 3.02 -3.44
N SER A 215 4.07 3.94 -2.48
CA SER A 215 3.40 3.82 -1.17
C SER A 215 1.90 3.57 -1.25
N GLY A 216 1.22 4.18 -2.23
CA GLY A 216 -0.21 4.03 -2.49
C GLY A 216 -0.56 2.96 -3.53
N TYR A 217 0.41 2.29 -4.14
CA TYR A 217 0.20 1.40 -5.28
C TYR A 217 0.05 -0.06 -4.86
N TRP A 218 -1.12 -0.41 -4.32
CA TRP A 218 -1.40 -1.75 -3.79
C TRP A 218 -2.05 -2.64 -4.84
N LEU A 219 -1.23 -3.16 -5.75
CA LEU A 219 -1.68 -4.04 -6.81
C LEU A 219 -0.80 -5.28 -6.88
N HIS A 220 -1.44 -6.46 -6.80
CA HIS A 220 -0.77 -7.73 -7.10
C HIS A 220 -0.13 -7.66 -8.48
N ARG A 221 1.15 -8.04 -8.59
CA ARG A 221 1.94 -8.00 -9.84
C ARG A 221 2.03 -6.62 -10.50
N GLY A 222 1.68 -5.56 -9.77
CA GLY A 222 1.61 -4.21 -10.34
C GLY A 222 2.97 -3.66 -10.74
N ILE A 223 4.01 -3.93 -9.95
CA ILE A 223 5.39 -3.49 -10.23
C ILE A 223 5.88 -4.20 -11.50
N GLU A 224 5.76 -5.52 -11.56
CA GLU A 224 6.14 -6.36 -12.71
C GLU A 224 5.43 -5.89 -13.97
N PHE A 225 4.11 -5.64 -13.86
CA PHE A 225 3.32 -5.16 -14.98
C PHE A 225 3.81 -3.80 -15.49
N ILE A 226 4.08 -2.84 -14.59
CA ILE A 226 4.57 -1.51 -15.01
C ILE A 226 5.96 -1.61 -15.62
N VAL A 227 6.88 -2.33 -14.98
CA VAL A 227 8.27 -2.51 -15.44
C VAL A 227 8.29 -3.14 -16.84
N ARG A 228 7.54 -4.22 -17.06
CA ARG A 228 7.47 -4.93 -18.34
C ARG A 228 6.97 -4.05 -19.50
N ASN A 229 6.10 -3.07 -19.23
CA ASN A 229 5.44 -2.28 -20.26
C ASN A 229 6.03 -0.87 -20.46
N TRP A 230 6.52 -0.23 -19.39
CA TRP A 230 7.02 1.16 -19.44
C TRP A 230 8.39 1.37 -18.78
N GLY A 231 8.99 0.33 -18.20
CA GLY A 231 10.33 0.38 -17.61
C GLY A 231 10.37 0.77 -16.14
N ALA A 232 11.41 0.30 -15.45
CA ALA A 232 11.66 0.55 -14.03
C ALA A 232 11.93 2.03 -13.69
N GLU A 233 12.33 2.84 -14.68
CA GLU A 233 12.53 4.29 -14.53
C GLU A 233 11.24 5.04 -14.17
N ARG A 234 10.07 4.44 -14.40
CA ARG A 234 8.75 5.01 -14.08
C ARG A 234 8.41 4.95 -12.61
N LEU A 235 9.10 4.13 -11.82
CA LEU A 235 8.72 3.83 -10.45
C LEU A 235 9.74 4.41 -9.46
N LEU A 236 9.23 4.95 -8.37
CA LEU A 236 10.00 5.43 -7.22
C LEU A 236 9.55 4.70 -5.97
N PHE A 237 10.50 4.16 -5.22
CA PHE A 237 10.21 3.70 -3.86
C PHE A 237 9.80 4.89 -2.98
N GLY A 238 8.74 4.71 -2.22
CA GLY A 238 8.39 5.60 -1.13
C GLY A 238 7.45 4.91 -0.14
N SER A 239 7.37 5.47 1.07
CA SER A 239 6.61 4.90 2.17
C SER A 239 5.39 5.73 2.57
N ASN A 240 5.39 7.03 2.28
CA ASN A 240 4.41 7.97 2.83
C ASN A 240 4.36 7.91 4.38
N TRP A 241 5.53 7.70 5.00
CA TRP A 241 5.69 7.65 6.44
C TRP A 241 5.20 8.95 7.10
N PRO A 242 4.52 8.89 8.26
CA PRO A 242 4.17 7.71 9.05
C PRO A 242 2.77 7.17 8.74
N THR A 243 2.12 7.62 7.65
CA THR A 243 0.79 7.16 7.27
C THR A 243 0.82 5.67 6.95
N MET A 244 1.84 5.26 6.20
CA MET A 244 2.25 3.86 6.09
C MET A 244 3.63 3.66 6.72
N GLY A 245 4.02 2.41 6.96
CA GLY A 245 5.38 2.05 7.31
C GLY A 245 6.19 1.60 6.10
N HIS A 246 7.52 1.68 6.22
CA HIS A 246 8.45 1.24 5.17
C HIS A 246 8.29 -0.25 4.84
N HIS A 247 7.87 -1.07 5.81
CA HIS A 247 7.71 -2.52 5.67
C HIS A 247 6.86 -2.90 4.46
N LEU A 248 5.78 -2.17 4.17
CA LEU A 248 4.88 -2.49 3.07
C LEU A 248 5.58 -2.38 1.71
N THR A 249 6.14 -1.21 1.41
CA THR A 249 6.76 -0.97 0.10
C THR A 249 8.07 -1.73 -0.05
N VAL A 250 8.86 -1.88 1.03
CA VAL A 250 10.12 -2.67 1.01
C VAL A 250 9.80 -4.13 0.70
N ALA A 251 8.87 -4.73 1.42
CA ALA A 251 8.48 -6.12 1.20
C ALA A 251 7.92 -6.30 -0.23
N THR A 252 7.06 -5.38 -0.68
CA THR A 252 6.47 -5.45 -2.03
C THR A 252 7.54 -5.39 -3.14
N LEU A 253 8.49 -4.45 -3.06
CA LEU A 253 9.53 -4.32 -4.08
C LEU A 253 10.55 -5.46 -4.02
N THR A 254 10.95 -5.89 -2.82
CA THR A 254 11.93 -6.98 -2.66
C THR A 254 11.38 -8.29 -3.20
N MET A 255 10.08 -8.54 -3.04
CA MET A 255 9.39 -9.72 -3.54
C MET A 255 8.90 -9.59 -4.99
N ALA A 256 9.05 -8.45 -5.67
CA ALA A 256 8.67 -8.31 -7.07
C ALA A 256 9.55 -9.22 -7.97
N GLU A 257 8.96 -9.88 -8.97
CA GLU A 257 9.69 -10.74 -9.92
C GLU A 257 10.22 -9.93 -11.12
N ILE A 258 11.13 -9.01 -10.82
CA ILE A 258 11.88 -8.19 -11.79
C ILE A 258 13.38 -8.34 -11.56
N GLU A 259 14.19 -7.92 -12.53
CA GLU A 259 15.65 -8.05 -12.47
C GLU A 259 16.23 -7.24 -11.31
N ALA A 260 17.36 -7.70 -10.73
CA ALA A 260 17.99 -7.03 -9.59
C ALA A 260 18.38 -5.57 -9.90
N GLU A 261 18.79 -5.29 -11.14
CA GLU A 261 19.07 -3.94 -11.61
C GLU A 261 17.82 -3.05 -11.62
N GLU A 262 16.67 -3.61 -12.00
CA GLU A 262 15.40 -2.88 -11.99
C GLU A 262 14.96 -2.59 -10.55
N LYS A 263 15.15 -3.54 -9.62
CA LYS A 263 14.93 -3.31 -8.19
C LYS A 263 15.80 -2.19 -7.66
N ARG A 264 17.11 -2.16 -7.99
CA ARG A 264 18.02 -1.07 -7.58
C ARG A 264 17.56 0.30 -8.07
N ARG A 265 17.12 0.37 -9.34
CA ARG A 265 16.60 1.62 -9.92
C ARG A 265 15.42 2.17 -9.15
N ILE A 266 14.43 1.31 -8.90
CA ILE A 266 13.20 1.68 -8.20
C ILE A 266 13.49 1.99 -6.73
N ALA A 267 14.34 1.19 -6.08
CA ALA A 267 14.67 1.32 -4.67
C ALA A 267 15.30 2.66 -4.35
N GLY A 268 16.12 3.24 -5.23
CA GLY A 268 16.61 4.60 -5.00
C GLY A 268 17.40 5.29 -6.11
N GLU A 269 17.97 4.58 -7.09
CA GLU A 269 18.78 5.26 -8.13
C GLU A 269 17.96 6.26 -8.95
N ASN A 270 16.69 5.95 -9.25
CA ASN A 270 15.80 6.88 -9.92
C ASN A 270 15.64 8.17 -9.11
N MET A 271 15.41 8.06 -7.79
CA MET A 271 15.23 9.24 -6.93
C MET A 271 16.53 10.06 -6.81
N ARG A 272 17.68 9.39 -6.64
CA ARG A 272 18.99 10.07 -6.61
C ARG A 272 19.28 10.83 -7.91
N ARG A 273 18.96 10.25 -9.06
CA ARG A 273 19.09 10.92 -10.37
C ARG A 273 18.18 12.14 -10.45
N LEU A 274 16.95 12.03 -9.96
CA LEU A 274 15.98 13.13 -10.01
C LEU A 274 16.44 14.32 -9.17
N ILE A 275 16.99 14.11 -7.97
CA ILE A 275 17.36 15.21 -7.08
C ILE A 275 18.72 15.85 -7.41
N ALA A 276 19.52 15.27 -8.31
CA ALA A 276 20.82 15.81 -8.71
C ALA A 276 20.74 17.23 -9.33
N TRP A 277 19.55 17.70 -9.72
CA TRP A 277 19.34 19.06 -10.21
C TRP A 277 19.73 20.15 -9.19
N CYS A 278 19.64 19.85 -7.87
CA CYS A 278 19.93 20.80 -6.80
C CYS A 278 21.42 20.87 -6.44
N GLY A 279 22.29 20.13 -7.17
CA GLY A 279 23.75 20.13 -7.03
C GLY A 279 24.31 18.78 -6.60
N GLU A 280 25.56 18.78 -6.13
CA GLU A 280 26.18 17.59 -5.54
C GLU A 280 25.50 17.27 -4.20
N VAL A 281 24.70 16.21 -4.18
CA VAL A 281 24.04 15.64 -3.00
C VAL A 281 24.85 14.46 -2.48
N GLU A 282 25.11 14.43 -1.17
CA GLU A 282 25.77 13.30 -0.53
C GLU A 282 24.79 12.12 -0.41
N HIS A 283 25.22 10.94 -0.84
CA HIS A 283 24.46 9.70 -0.72
C HIS A 283 25.23 8.70 0.15
N PRO A 284 24.99 8.67 1.48
CA PRO A 284 25.80 7.89 2.40
C PRO A 284 25.62 6.39 2.20
N GLN A 285 26.73 5.64 2.34
CA GLN A 285 26.67 4.20 2.52
C GLN A 285 26.30 3.90 3.97
N VAL A 286 25.15 3.27 4.18
CA VAL A 286 24.61 3.00 5.52
C VAL A 286 24.81 1.52 5.86
N THR A 287 25.28 1.26 7.08
CA THR A 287 25.27 -0.10 7.66
C THR A 287 24.08 -0.20 8.60
N PHE A 288 23.17 -1.13 8.32
CA PHE A 288 21.96 -1.31 9.11
C PHE A 288 22.18 -2.28 10.28
N PRO A 289 21.39 -2.17 11.36
CA PRO A 289 21.32 -3.21 12.38
C PRO A 289 20.86 -4.54 11.77
N GLU A 290 21.30 -5.65 12.38
CA GLU A 290 20.77 -6.99 12.03
C GLU A 290 19.24 -7.01 12.13
N ALA A 291 18.60 -7.79 11.26
CA ALA A 291 17.17 -8.02 11.34
C ALA A 291 16.82 -8.68 12.69
N ALA A 292 15.65 -8.35 13.23
CA ALA A 292 15.25 -8.85 14.55
C ALA A 292 15.09 -10.38 14.59
N ASP A 293 14.67 -10.97 13.47
CA ASP A 293 14.46 -12.39 13.26
C ASP A 293 14.42 -12.71 11.75
N GLU A 294 14.24 -13.98 11.41
CA GLU A 294 14.18 -14.48 10.03
C GLU A 294 12.99 -13.94 9.23
N LEU A 295 11.86 -13.60 9.88
CA LEU A 295 10.68 -13.03 9.22
C LEU A 295 10.89 -11.54 8.89
N ALA A 296 11.53 -10.80 9.80
CA ALA A 296 11.98 -9.44 9.55
C ALA A 296 13.03 -9.42 8.43
N GLN A 297 13.95 -10.40 8.40
CA GLN A 297 14.91 -10.56 7.31
C GLN A 297 14.20 -10.90 6.00
N TRP A 298 13.19 -11.76 6.01
CA TRP A 298 12.36 -12.03 4.83
C TRP A 298 11.71 -10.76 4.30
N GLY A 299 11.05 -9.97 5.16
CA GLY A 299 10.42 -8.71 4.75
C GLY A 299 11.42 -7.68 4.19
N ARG A 300 12.63 -7.61 4.75
CA ARG A 300 13.71 -6.77 4.20
C ARG A 300 14.26 -7.29 2.88
N THR A 301 14.19 -8.60 2.65
CA THR A 301 14.94 -9.24 1.57
C THR A 301 14.16 -9.85 0.42
N GLY A 302 12.89 -10.11 0.63
CA GLY A 302 12.09 -10.95 -0.26
C GLY A 302 12.59 -12.39 -0.35
N VAL A 303 13.64 -12.78 0.39
CA VAL A 303 14.14 -14.14 0.45
C VAL A 303 13.42 -14.86 1.58
N ARG A 304 12.48 -15.73 1.21
CA ARG A 304 11.74 -16.54 2.16
C ARG A 304 12.69 -17.54 2.86
N PRO A 305 12.64 -17.66 4.20
CA PRO A 305 13.38 -18.69 4.92
C PRO A 305 12.99 -20.09 4.45
N GLU A 306 13.94 -21.01 4.44
CA GLU A 306 13.68 -22.39 4.04
C GLU A 306 12.73 -23.04 5.04
N GLY A 307 11.67 -23.67 4.55
CA GLY A 307 10.69 -24.33 5.42
C GLY A 307 9.65 -23.41 6.04
N GLU A 308 9.74 -22.09 5.89
CA GLU A 308 8.69 -21.16 6.36
C GLU A 308 7.37 -21.42 5.60
N ARG A 309 6.26 -21.43 6.33
CA ARG A 309 4.92 -21.76 5.81
C ARG A 309 3.88 -20.84 6.42
N VAL A 310 2.98 -20.34 5.57
CA VAL A 310 1.91 -19.42 5.95
C VAL A 310 0.57 -19.99 5.53
N GLN A 311 -0.45 -19.73 6.33
CA GLN A 311 -1.85 -19.96 5.98
C GLN A 311 -2.55 -18.61 5.87
N ASP A 312 -3.25 -18.41 4.77
CA ASP A 312 -3.92 -17.16 4.44
C ASP A 312 -5.43 -17.30 4.71
N CYS A 313 -6.00 -16.37 5.47
CA CYS A 313 -7.41 -16.37 5.81
C CYS A 313 -8.28 -15.48 4.92
N HIS A 314 -7.71 -14.74 3.95
CA HIS A 314 -8.41 -13.72 3.17
C HIS A 314 -7.89 -13.62 1.72
N GLY A 315 -8.34 -14.53 0.86
CA GLY A 315 -8.09 -14.50 -0.58
C GLY A 315 -9.32 -14.09 -1.39
N HIS A 316 -9.17 -13.13 -2.31
CA HIS A 316 -10.19 -12.82 -3.30
C HIS A 316 -9.85 -13.45 -4.66
N LEU A 317 -10.80 -14.17 -5.25
CA LEU A 317 -10.64 -14.84 -6.54
C LEU A 317 -11.53 -14.25 -7.63
N GLY A 318 -11.04 -14.29 -8.87
CA GLY A 318 -11.75 -13.87 -10.08
C GLY A 318 -11.51 -12.41 -10.46
N LEU A 319 -12.03 -12.03 -11.62
CA LEU A 319 -11.83 -10.70 -12.19
C LEU A 319 -12.75 -9.65 -11.54
N ALA A 320 -12.32 -8.39 -11.57
CA ALA A 320 -13.10 -7.25 -11.09
C ALA A 320 -13.05 -6.09 -12.09
N CYS A 321 -14.14 -5.33 -12.19
CA CYS A 321 -14.24 -4.22 -13.13
C CYS A 321 -13.25 -3.10 -12.84
N HIS A 322 -13.08 -2.73 -11.56
CA HIS A 322 -12.22 -1.62 -11.16
C HIS A 322 -10.76 -2.01 -10.90
N TYR A 323 -10.48 -3.28 -10.61
CA TYR A 323 -9.11 -3.75 -10.46
C TYR A 323 -8.58 -4.27 -11.79
N HIS A 324 -7.31 -3.96 -12.08
CA HIS A 324 -6.54 -4.73 -13.04
C HIS A 324 -5.77 -5.77 -12.24
N LEU A 325 -5.96 -7.06 -12.53
CA LEU A 325 -5.26 -8.15 -11.87
C LEU A 325 -4.34 -8.79 -12.92
N PRO A 326 -3.09 -8.30 -13.09
CA PRO A 326 -2.11 -8.98 -13.92
C PRO A 326 -1.93 -10.41 -13.43
N ASP A 327 -1.85 -11.36 -14.36
CA ASP A 327 -1.56 -12.76 -14.07
C ASP A 327 -2.53 -13.37 -13.02
N GLY A 328 -3.80 -12.93 -13.04
CA GLY A 328 -4.81 -13.25 -12.04
C GLY A 328 -5.60 -14.55 -12.25
N ASP A 329 -5.07 -15.50 -13.04
CA ASP A 329 -5.67 -16.82 -13.18
C ASP A 329 -5.30 -17.75 -12.01
N LEU A 330 -5.98 -18.90 -11.93
CA LEU A 330 -5.82 -19.81 -10.79
C LEU A 330 -4.47 -20.51 -10.75
N ASP A 331 -3.88 -20.82 -11.90
CA ASP A 331 -2.60 -21.51 -11.97
C ASP A 331 -1.48 -20.57 -11.51
N GLU A 332 -1.52 -19.30 -11.94
CA GLU A 332 -0.61 -18.25 -11.45
C GLU A 332 -0.83 -17.91 -9.98
N ALA A 333 -2.08 -17.88 -9.49
CA ALA A 333 -2.34 -17.69 -8.07
C ALA A 333 -1.70 -18.80 -7.21
N VAL A 334 -1.78 -20.06 -7.65
CA VAL A 334 -1.15 -21.20 -6.97
C VAL A 334 0.38 -21.14 -7.05
N HIS A 335 0.92 -20.71 -8.19
CA HIS A 335 2.35 -20.46 -8.34
C HIS A 335 2.86 -19.40 -7.34
N GLU A 336 2.12 -18.30 -7.20
CA GLU A 336 2.43 -17.25 -6.24
C GLU A 336 2.34 -17.74 -4.79
N MET A 337 1.35 -18.58 -4.48
CA MET A 337 1.27 -19.22 -3.17
C MET A 337 2.51 -20.08 -2.88
N ASP A 338 2.99 -20.87 -3.86
CA ASP A 338 4.21 -21.68 -3.71
C ASP A 338 5.46 -20.85 -3.48
N ARG A 339 5.57 -19.73 -4.22
CA ARG A 339 6.68 -18.79 -4.11
C ARG A 339 6.71 -18.13 -2.73
N MET A 340 5.55 -17.68 -2.25
CA MET A 340 5.41 -16.98 -0.97
C MET A 340 5.33 -17.92 0.23
N GLY A 341 5.14 -19.22 0.01
CA GLY A 341 5.03 -20.22 1.09
C GLY A 341 3.65 -20.30 1.70
N VAL A 342 2.64 -19.81 0.98
CA VAL A 342 1.24 -19.95 1.36
C VAL A 342 0.81 -21.38 1.04
N GLU A 343 0.66 -22.21 2.06
CA GLU A 343 0.24 -23.60 1.88
C GLU A 343 -1.22 -23.70 1.49
N LYS A 344 -2.04 -22.88 2.16
CA LYS A 344 -3.49 -22.91 2.03
C LYS A 344 -4.06 -21.52 2.22
N ALA A 345 -5.06 -21.19 1.41
CA ALA A 345 -5.77 -19.92 1.47
C ALA A 345 -7.28 -20.13 1.61
N ILE A 346 -7.92 -19.36 2.48
CA ILE A 346 -9.37 -19.19 2.50
C ILE A 346 -9.74 -18.23 1.37
N VAL A 347 -10.64 -18.63 0.49
CA VAL A 347 -10.96 -17.88 -0.73
C VAL A 347 -12.45 -17.60 -0.89
N PHE A 348 -12.76 -16.44 -1.48
CA PHE A 348 -14.11 -15.99 -1.82
C PHE A 348 -14.08 -15.08 -3.05
N PRO A 349 -15.20 -14.92 -3.78
CA PRO A 349 -15.16 -14.28 -5.09
C PRO A 349 -15.08 -12.75 -5.00
N PHE A 350 -14.39 -12.12 -5.96
CA PHE A 350 -14.34 -10.67 -6.17
C PHE A 350 -15.70 -10.09 -6.58
N VAL A 351 -16.60 -10.89 -7.16
CA VAL A 351 -17.90 -10.43 -7.67
C VAL A 351 -18.75 -9.74 -6.60
N GLY A 352 -18.59 -10.10 -5.33
CA GLY A 352 -19.32 -9.46 -4.22
C GLY A 352 -18.95 -7.99 -3.96
N ILE A 353 -17.84 -7.50 -4.52
CA ILE A 353 -17.36 -6.14 -4.30
C ILE A 353 -17.99 -5.15 -5.28
N PHE A 354 -18.18 -5.54 -6.55
CA PHE A 354 -18.68 -4.64 -7.60
C PHE A 354 -19.74 -5.27 -8.52
N GLY A 355 -20.17 -6.49 -8.23
CA GLY A 355 -21.19 -7.22 -8.97
C GLY A 355 -22.34 -7.65 -8.05
N GLY A 356 -23.34 -8.30 -8.64
CA GLY A 356 -24.54 -8.74 -7.95
C GLY A 356 -24.89 -10.22 -8.15
N ASP A 357 -24.01 -11.03 -8.73
CA ASP A 357 -24.30 -12.45 -8.95
C ASP A 357 -23.39 -13.31 -8.07
N GLU A 358 -23.77 -13.47 -6.81
CA GLU A 358 -23.08 -14.34 -5.86
C GLU A 358 -23.04 -15.80 -6.32
N ALA A 359 -24.06 -16.27 -7.07
CA ALA A 359 -24.08 -17.64 -7.56
C ALA A 359 -22.95 -17.88 -8.57
N PHE A 360 -22.79 -16.99 -9.55
CA PHE A 360 -21.66 -17.01 -10.48
C PHE A 360 -20.32 -16.97 -9.75
N GLY A 361 -20.18 -16.11 -8.73
CA GLY A 361 -18.95 -16.01 -7.94
C GLY A 361 -18.65 -17.29 -7.16
N ASN A 362 -19.66 -17.86 -6.52
CA ASN A 362 -19.51 -19.09 -5.75
C ASN A 362 -19.21 -20.29 -6.64
N ASP A 363 -19.72 -20.33 -7.88
CA ASP A 363 -19.36 -21.34 -8.88
C ASP A 363 -17.88 -21.26 -9.23
N TYR A 364 -17.36 -20.05 -9.43
CA TYR A 364 -15.94 -19.83 -9.70
C TYR A 364 -15.06 -20.30 -8.54
N VAL A 365 -15.45 -20.01 -7.29
CA VAL A 365 -14.70 -20.47 -6.11
C VAL A 365 -14.80 -21.98 -5.91
N ALA A 366 -15.97 -22.57 -6.19
CA ALA A 366 -16.14 -24.01 -6.15
C ALA A 366 -15.25 -24.72 -7.18
N ASP A 367 -15.15 -24.18 -8.40
CA ASP A 367 -14.21 -24.70 -9.42
C ASP A 367 -12.75 -24.61 -8.93
N ALA A 368 -12.35 -23.48 -8.34
CA ALA A 368 -11.01 -23.32 -7.78
C ALA A 368 -10.71 -24.36 -6.67
N VAL A 369 -11.65 -24.59 -5.76
CA VAL A 369 -11.55 -25.60 -4.70
C VAL A 369 -11.51 -27.01 -5.29
N HIS A 370 -12.26 -27.30 -6.35
CA HIS A 370 -12.24 -28.60 -7.01
C HIS A 370 -10.91 -28.87 -7.73
N ARG A 371 -10.35 -27.86 -8.39
CA ARG A 371 -9.07 -27.94 -9.10
C ARG A 371 -7.88 -28.04 -8.15
N PHE A 372 -7.91 -27.32 -7.02
CA PHE A 372 -6.82 -27.25 -6.06
C PHE A 372 -7.30 -27.48 -4.61
N PRO A 373 -7.82 -28.68 -4.28
CA PRO A 373 -8.46 -28.96 -3.01
C PRO A 373 -7.53 -28.89 -1.80
N ASP A 374 -6.22 -29.09 -2.01
CA ASP A 374 -5.22 -28.98 -0.96
C ASP A 374 -4.76 -27.53 -0.72
N ARG A 375 -5.10 -26.60 -1.63
CA ARG A 375 -4.65 -25.21 -1.61
C ARG A 375 -5.75 -24.24 -1.19
N PHE A 376 -7.00 -24.53 -1.51
CA PHE A 376 -8.09 -23.58 -1.28
C PHE A 376 -9.17 -24.11 -0.34
N VAL A 377 -9.63 -23.23 0.55
CA VAL A 377 -10.84 -23.41 1.36
C VAL A 377 -11.84 -22.33 0.96
N GLY A 378 -12.85 -22.71 0.18
CA GLY A 378 -13.84 -21.76 -0.33
C GLY A 378 -14.89 -21.37 0.69
N LEU A 379 -15.24 -20.09 0.75
CA LEU A 379 -16.39 -19.56 1.49
C LEU A 379 -17.53 -19.19 0.53
N THR A 380 -18.76 -19.50 0.94
CA THR A 380 -19.97 -19.11 0.23
C THR A 380 -20.24 -17.62 0.46
N LEU A 381 -20.09 -16.80 -0.58
CA LEU A 381 -20.49 -15.40 -0.54
C LEU A 381 -22.01 -15.29 -0.50
N LEU A 382 -22.53 -14.47 0.41
CA LEU A 382 -23.94 -14.13 0.46
C LEU A 382 -24.17 -12.64 0.22
N ASN A 383 -25.39 -12.34 -0.20
CA ASN A 383 -25.90 -10.98 -0.33
C ASN A 383 -27.20 -10.86 0.47
N PRO A 384 -27.22 -10.10 1.58
CA PRO A 384 -28.41 -9.99 2.41
C PRO A 384 -29.60 -9.35 1.68
N ASN A 385 -29.39 -8.62 0.58
CA ASN A 385 -30.49 -8.04 -0.19
C ASN A 385 -31.38 -9.08 -0.88
N ARG A 386 -30.94 -10.35 -0.95
CA ARG A 386 -31.70 -11.47 -1.54
C ARG A 386 -32.81 -12.02 -0.68
N GLY A 387 -32.77 -11.73 0.63
CA GLY A 387 -33.70 -12.31 1.58
C GLY A 387 -33.28 -13.70 2.07
N LYS A 388 -33.91 -14.13 3.16
CA LYS A 388 -33.54 -15.34 3.92
C LYS A 388 -33.57 -16.61 3.07
N GLU A 389 -34.61 -16.82 2.28
CA GLU A 389 -34.81 -18.07 1.53
C GLU A 389 -33.72 -18.29 0.48
N GLU A 390 -33.32 -17.23 -0.23
CA GLU A 390 -32.29 -17.29 -1.25
C GLU A 390 -30.90 -17.45 -0.64
N MET A 391 -30.62 -16.76 0.47
CA MET A 391 -29.37 -16.98 1.23
C MET A 391 -29.23 -18.43 1.70
N LEU A 392 -30.29 -19.03 2.26
CA LEU A 392 -30.25 -20.43 2.72
C LEU A 392 -30.10 -21.41 1.55
N ARG A 393 -30.73 -21.12 0.41
CA ARG A 393 -30.56 -21.91 -0.81
C ARG A 393 -29.12 -21.87 -1.30
N GLU A 394 -28.52 -20.69 -1.31
CA GLU A 394 -27.13 -20.51 -1.75
C GLU A 394 -26.12 -21.14 -0.78
N LEU A 395 -26.37 -21.06 0.52
CA LEU A 395 -25.59 -21.77 1.54
C LEU A 395 -25.62 -23.28 1.36
N ALA A 396 -26.81 -23.84 1.13
CA ALA A 396 -26.96 -25.27 0.86
C ALA A 396 -26.22 -25.68 -0.41
N ARG A 397 -26.35 -24.89 -1.49
CA ARG A 397 -25.67 -25.10 -2.76
C ARG A 397 -24.15 -25.02 -2.63
N GLY A 398 -23.63 -24.00 -1.96
CA GLY A 398 -22.21 -23.84 -1.66
C GLY A 398 -21.64 -25.04 -0.92
N ARG A 399 -22.36 -25.55 0.09
CA ARG A 399 -21.96 -26.76 0.83
C ARG A 399 -21.95 -28.00 -0.06
N GLU A 400 -22.95 -28.19 -0.93
CA GLU A 400 -22.97 -29.28 -1.90
C GLU A 400 -21.80 -29.24 -2.89
N MET A 401 -21.34 -28.02 -3.24
CA MET A 401 -20.15 -27.80 -4.07
C MET A 401 -18.82 -27.92 -3.32
N GLY A 402 -18.84 -28.14 -2.00
CA GLY A 402 -17.63 -28.30 -1.18
C GLY A 402 -17.11 -27.03 -0.52
N LEU A 403 -17.83 -25.91 -0.57
CA LEU A 403 -17.51 -24.69 0.18
C LEU A 403 -17.74 -24.92 1.69
N ARG A 404 -16.82 -24.40 2.51
CA ARG A 404 -16.65 -24.79 3.92
C ARG A 404 -16.94 -23.68 4.93
N GLY A 405 -17.38 -22.51 4.47
CA GLY A 405 -17.82 -21.44 5.36
C GLY A 405 -18.58 -20.35 4.65
N VAL A 406 -18.71 -19.21 5.31
CA VAL A 406 -19.59 -18.11 4.90
C VAL A 406 -18.80 -16.82 4.74
N LYS A 407 -19.01 -16.11 3.64
CA LYS A 407 -18.44 -14.78 3.39
C LYS A 407 -19.54 -13.73 3.32
N LEU A 408 -19.36 -12.65 4.06
CA LEU A 408 -20.19 -11.46 4.03
C LEU A 408 -19.37 -10.21 3.67
N ILE A 409 -20.01 -9.30 2.92
CA ILE A 409 -19.43 -8.01 2.49
C ILE A 409 -20.53 -6.96 2.24
N HIS A 410 -21.55 -6.95 3.12
CA HIS A 410 -22.80 -6.20 2.97
C HIS A 410 -22.62 -4.71 2.63
N SER A 411 -21.58 -4.05 3.15
CA SER A 411 -21.35 -2.62 2.93
C SER A 411 -21.03 -2.30 1.46
N TYR A 412 -20.39 -3.22 0.72
CA TYR A 412 -20.20 -3.11 -0.72
C TYR A 412 -21.47 -3.41 -1.51
N GLN A 413 -22.38 -4.19 -0.92
CA GLN A 413 -23.68 -4.53 -1.49
C GLN A 413 -24.77 -3.51 -1.11
N GLY A 414 -24.40 -2.39 -0.47
CA GLY A 414 -25.32 -1.33 -0.08
C GLY A 414 -26.24 -1.66 1.10
N ALA A 415 -25.96 -2.75 1.82
CA ALA A 415 -26.70 -3.16 3.02
C ALA A 415 -25.96 -2.69 4.30
N PRO A 416 -26.70 -2.32 5.37
CA PRO A 416 -26.11 -1.90 6.64
C PRO A 416 -25.38 -3.04 7.35
N ASP A 417 -24.39 -2.70 8.18
CA ASP A 417 -23.56 -3.69 8.88
C ASP A 417 -24.35 -4.54 9.88
N GLU A 418 -25.36 -3.96 10.52
CA GLU A 418 -26.25 -4.65 11.47
C GLU A 418 -27.55 -5.14 10.79
N HIS A 419 -27.46 -5.56 9.52
CA HIS A 419 -28.62 -6.08 8.79
C HIS A 419 -29.19 -7.34 9.48
N PRO A 420 -30.53 -7.48 9.65
CA PRO A 420 -31.13 -8.63 10.35
C PRO A 420 -30.79 -10.00 9.76
N LEU A 421 -30.46 -10.05 8.46
CA LEU A 421 -30.08 -11.31 7.80
C LEU A 421 -28.62 -11.72 8.04
N VAL A 422 -27.81 -10.92 8.75
CA VAL A 422 -26.53 -11.39 9.28
C VAL A 422 -26.75 -12.57 10.24
N ASP A 423 -27.84 -12.56 11.00
CA ASP A 423 -28.23 -13.69 11.86
C ASP A 423 -28.44 -14.99 11.07
N VAL A 424 -28.97 -14.93 9.85
CA VAL A 424 -29.17 -16.14 9.03
C VAL A 424 -27.83 -16.78 8.69
N ALA A 425 -26.84 -15.97 8.32
CA ALA A 425 -25.49 -16.45 8.05
C ALA A 425 -24.78 -16.97 9.31
N CYS A 426 -24.93 -16.28 10.44
CA CYS A 426 -24.32 -16.70 11.71
C CYS A 426 -24.96 -17.98 12.26
N GLN A 427 -26.28 -18.09 12.21
CA GLN A 427 -27.02 -19.28 12.61
C GLN A 427 -26.58 -20.49 11.78
N TRP A 428 -26.51 -20.34 10.46
CA TRP A 428 -26.01 -21.40 9.59
C TRP A 428 -24.58 -21.83 9.96
N ALA A 429 -23.68 -20.86 10.14
CA ALA A 429 -22.29 -21.15 10.50
C ALA A 429 -22.20 -21.87 11.85
N HIS A 430 -23.03 -21.50 12.83
CA HIS A 430 -23.10 -22.16 14.13
C HIS A 430 -23.62 -23.60 14.03
N GLU A 431 -24.74 -23.82 13.34
CA GLU A 431 -25.34 -25.15 13.17
C GLU A 431 -24.41 -26.14 12.46
N HIS A 432 -23.44 -25.63 11.68
CA HIS A 432 -22.50 -26.42 10.90
C HIS A 432 -21.04 -26.35 11.41
N GLY A 433 -20.77 -25.64 12.50
CA GLY A 433 -19.41 -25.43 13.04
C GLY A 433 -18.45 -24.82 12.01
N GLN A 434 -18.92 -23.85 11.23
CA GLN A 434 -18.18 -23.26 10.11
C GLN A 434 -17.52 -21.91 10.46
N ILE A 435 -16.56 -21.55 9.62
CA ILE A 435 -15.99 -20.21 9.56
C ILE A 435 -17.01 -19.24 8.95
N ILE A 436 -17.16 -18.07 9.57
CA ILE A 436 -17.85 -16.92 9.00
C ILE A 436 -16.90 -15.72 8.99
N LEU A 437 -16.57 -15.24 7.79
CA LEU A 437 -15.73 -14.08 7.57
C LEU A 437 -16.59 -12.92 7.08
N ASN A 438 -16.53 -11.79 7.77
CA ASN A 438 -17.27 -10.59 7.39
C ASN A 438 -16.34 -9.39 7.25
N HIS A 439 -16.64 -8.51 6.29
CA HIS A 439 -15.88 -7.28 6.08
C HIS A 439 -16.04 -6.27 7.22
N SER A 440 -17.23 -6.21 7.83
CA SER A 440 -17.53 -5.41 9.02
C SER A 440 -18.49 -6.19 9.92
N TRP A 441 -18.41 -6.02 11.23
CA TRP A 441 -19.32 -6.69 12.18
C TRP A 441 -20.29 -5.72 12.87
N GLY A 442 -20.31 -4.45 12.45
CA GLY A 442 -21.10 -3.40 13.10
C GLY A 442 -20.50 -2.99 14.44
N SER A 443 -21.36 -2.66 15.41
CA SER A 443 -20.93 -2.27 16.76
C SER A 443 -20.39 -3.44 17.58
N PRO A 444 -19.57 -3.20 18.61
CA PRO A 444 -19.17 -4.24 19.56
C PRO A 444 -20.37 -4.96 20.21
N ALA A 445 -21.45 -4.23 20.49
CA ALA A 445 -22.68 -4.80 21.04
C ALA A 445 -23.36 -5.78 20.07
N GLN A 446 -23.36 -5.47 18.77
CA GLN A 446 -23.87 -6.38 17.74
C GLN A 446 -23.01 -7.65 17.68
N LEU A 447 -21.68 -7.52 17.62
CA LEU A 447 -20.80 -8.68 17.57
C LEU A 447 -20.99 -9.56 18.82
N GLU A 448 -21.01 -8.96 20.02
CA GLU A 448 -21.24 -9.67 21.29
C GLU A 448 -22.57 -10.43 21.30
N ARG A 449 -23.65 -9.82 20.80
CA ARG A 449 -24.95 -10.49 20.63
C ARG A 449 -24.84 -11.71 19.71
N LEU A 450 -24.19 -11.56 18.56
CA LEU A 450 -24.06 -12.63 17.56
C LEU A 450 -23.24 -13.80 18.11
N VAL A 451 -22.05 -13.55 18.67
CA VAL A 451 -21.18 -14.61 19.19
C VAL A 451 -21.78 -15.31 20.41
N SER A 452 -22.59 -14.60 21.21
CA SER A 452 -23.33 -15.21 22.34
C SER A 452 -24.50 -16.08 21.86
N SER A 453 -25.16 -15.69 20.77
CA SER A 453 -26.32 -16.42 20.23
C SER A 453 -25.91 -17.63 19.39
N TYR A 454 -24.72 -17.57 18.77
CA TYR A 454 -24.23 -18.54 17.79
C TYR A 454 -22.78 -18.98 18.13
N PRO A 455 -22.53 -19.54 19.33
CA PRO A 455 -21.18 -19.71 19.88
C PRO A 455 -20.30 -20.74 19.15
N ASP A 456 -20.90 -21.70 18.45
CA ASP A 456 -20.13 -22.72 17.70
C ASP A 456 -19.63 -22.25 16.32
N ALA A 457 -19.97 -21.04 15.88
CA ALA A 457 -19.38 -20.44 14.69
C ALA A 457 -17.98 -19.86 14.99
N CYS A 458 -17.08 -19.90 14.00
CA CYS A 458 -15.78 -19.25 14.07
C CYS A 458 -15.80 -17.91 13.33
N TYR A 459 -15.62 -16.80 14.04
CA TYR A 459 -15.76 -15.45 13.52
C TYR A 459 -14.43 -14.87 13.08
N ILE A 460 -14.33 -14.47 11.81
CA ILE A 460 -13.18 -13.72 11.29
C ILE A 460 -13.62 -12.30 10.93
N ILE A 461 -12.93 -11.32 11.53
CA ILE A 461 -13.04 -9.91 11.19
C ILE A 461 -12.08 -9.68 10.02
N GLY A 462 -12.64 -9.44 8.83
CA GLY A 462 -11.86 -9.35 7.60
C GLY A 462 -10.96 -8.11 7.52
N HIS A 463 -11.15 -7.13 8.39
CA HIS A 463 -10.32 -5.92 8.45
C HIS A 463 -9.68 -5.73 9.83
N THR A 464 -8.39 -5.41 9.87
CA THR A 464 -7.66 -5.18 11.11
C THR A 464 -8.34 -4.10 11.95
N THR A 465 -8.64 -4.42 13.20
CA THR A 465 -9.23 -3.50 14.17
C THR A 465 -8.97 -3.96 15.60
N VAL A 466 -8.98 -3.01 16.53
CA VAL A 466 -8.96 -3.27 17.98
C VAL A 466 -10.29 -2.95 18.66
N ASN A 467 -11.30 -2.52 17.90
CA ASN A 467 -12.59 -2.08 18.44
C ASN A 467 -13.36 -3.21 19.15
N PHE A 468 -13.03 -4.47 18.85
CA PHE A 468 -13.68 -5.64 19.43
C PHE A 468 -12.89 -6.29 20.57
N ALA A 469 -11.75 -5.70 20.98
CA ALA A 469 -10.84 -6.31 21.95
C ALA A 469 -11.54 -6.72 23.27
N GLU A 470 -12.43 -5.88 23.80
CA GLU A 470 -13.19 -6.21 25.02
C GLU A 470 -14.14 -7.40 24.83
N VAL A 471 -14.76 -7.53 23.64
CA VAL A 471 -15.63 -8.67 23.33
C VAL A 471 -14.79 -9.95 23.21
N MET A 472 -13.60 -9.84 22.62
CA MET A 472 -12.66 -10.96 22.44
C MET A 472 -12.09 -11.46 23.77
N GLU A 473 -12.02 -10.62 24.81
CA GLU A 473 -11.65 -11.06 26.17
C GLU A 473 -12.71 -12.00 26.80
N ARG A 474 -13.95 -11.98 26.30
CA ARG A 474 -15.08 -12.80 26.79
C ARG A 474 -15.42 -13.98 25.88
N HIS A 475 -14.94 -13.97 24.64
CA HIS A 475 -15.32 -14.94 23.61
C HIS A 475 -14.11 -15.42 22.81
N ASP A 476 -13.87 -16.74 22.86
CA ASP A 476 -12.68 -17.37 22.28
C ASP A 476 -12.78 -17.69 20.78
N ASN A 477 -13.91 -17.43 20.14
CA ASN A 477 -14.19 -17.79 18.76
C ASN A 477 -14.11 -16.61 17.78
N ILE A 478 -13.38 -15.54 18.15
CA ILE A 478 -13.23 -14.32 17.36
C ILE A 478 -11.75 -14.10 16.99
N PHE A 479 -11.50 -13.88 15.70
CA PHE A 479 -10.16 -13.65 15.14
C PHE A 479 -10.16 -12.41 14.25
N VAL A 480 -9.02 -11.71 14.22
CA VAL A 480 -8.80 -10.49 13.43
C VAL A 480 -7.80 -10.80 12.30
N CYS A 481 -8.15 -10.41 11.09
CA CYS A 481 -7.27 -10.50 9.92
C CYS A 481 -6.24 -9.36 9.90
N THR A 482 -5.04 -9.60 9.34
CA THR A 482 -3.97 -8.61 9.14
C THR A 482 -4.24 -7.56 8.04
N VAL A 483 -5.39 -7.62 7.35
CA VAL A 483 -5.70 -6.68 6.26
C VAL A 483 -6.35 -5.38 6.75
N PRO A 484 -5.75 -4.20 6.56
CA PRO A 484 -4.34 -3.97 6.36
C PRO A 484 -3.64 -3.42 7.62
N LEU A 485 -2.43 -3.92 7.90
CA LEU A 485 -1.50 -3.37 8.89
C LEU A 485 -0.60 -2.30 8.24
N LEU A 486 -1.10 -1.07 8.22
CA LEU A 486 -0.50 0.02 7.43
C LEU A 486 0.66 0.74 8.11
N GLY A 487 0.49 1.15 9.36
CA GLY A 487 1.44 2.01 10.05
C GLY A 487 2.73 1.29 10.49
N PRO A 488 3.81 2.02 10.77
CA PRO A 488 5.14 1.46 11.12
C PRO A 488 5.16 0.44 12.28
N ARG A 489 4.17 0.52 13.17
CA ARG A 489 4.05 -0.31 14.39
C ARG A 489 2.68 -0.98 14.52
N GLY A 490 1.94 -1.05 13.41
CA GLY A 490 0.54 -1.49 13.42
C GLY A 490 0.38 -2.91 13.97
N CYS A 491 1.29 -3.82 13.60
CA CYS A 491 1.25 -5.20 14.06
C CYS A 491 1.44 -5.28 15.58
N GLU A 492 2.51 -4.67 16.11
CA GLU A 492 2.80 -4.68 17.54
C GLU A 492 1.69 -4.01 18.36
N GLN A 493 1.09 -2.93 17.85
CA GLN A 493 -0.03 -2.24 18.50
C GLN A 493 -1.28 -3.13 18.60
N VAL A 494 -1.61 -3.85 17.52
CA VAL A 494 -2.75 -4.76 17.51
C VAL A 494 -2.48 -5.94 18.43
N VAL A 495 -1.33 -6.60 18.30
CA VAL A 495 -0.94 -7.73 19.17
C VAL A 495 -0.95 -7.33 20.63
N ALA A 496 -0.44 -6.16 20.99
CA ALA A 496 -0.47 -5.66 22.36
C ALA A 496 -1.90 -5.48 22.91
N ARG A 497 -2.89 -5.26 22.03
CA ARG A 497 -4.28 -5.02 22.43
C ARG A 497 -5.16 -6.28 22.43
N ILE A 498 -4.97 -7.19 21.47
CA ILE A 498 -5.85 -8.37 21.30
C ILE A 498 -5.14 -9.71 21.53
N GLY A 499 -3.82 -9.74 21.66
CA GLY A 499 -3.03 -10.98 21.73
C GLY A 499 -2.66 -11.54 20.35
N ALA A 500 -1.49 -12.18 20.25
CA ALA A 500 -1.01 -12.76 18.99
C ALA A 500 -1.84 -13.98 18.54
N ASP A 501 -2.39 -14.71 19.51
CA ASP A 501 -3.31 -15.84 19.36
C ASP A 501 -4.66 -15.48 18.71
N ARG A 502 -4.96 -14.18 18.59
CA ARG A 502 -6.18 -13.65 17.98
C ARG A 502 -5.98 -12.96 16.64
N LEU A 503 -4.72 -12.77 16.22
CA LEU A 503 -4.37 -12.14 14.96
C LEU A 503 -3.96 -13.22 13.97
N ILE A 504 -4.64 -13.30 12.83
CA ILE A 504 -4.39 -14.29 11.78
C ILE A 504 -3.99 -13.61 10.47
N PHE A 505 -3.04 -14.22 9.76
CA PHE A 505 -2.54 -13.72 8.48
C PHE A 505 -3.62 -13.79 7.41
N GLY A 506 -3.74 -12.72 6.62
CA GLY A 506 -4.58 -12.62 5.44
C GLY A 506 -4.36 -11.32 4.69
#